data_AF-A0A6I2FNT0-F1
#
_entry.id   AF-A0A6I2FNT0-F1
#
_cell.length_a   1.000
_cell.length_b   1.000
_cell.length_c   1.000
_cell.angle_alpha   90.00
_cell.angle_beta   90.00
_cell.angle_gamma   90.00
#
_symmetry.space_group_name_H-M   'P 1'
#
loop_
_entity.id
_entity.type
_entity.pdbx_description
1 polymer ?
#
loop_
_entity_poly.entity_id
_entity_poly.type
_entity_poly.pdbx_seq_one_letter_code
_entity_poly.pdbx_strand_id
1 'polypeptide(L)' 'MVISHDPPDYPVMNLEVARRGQAAHQDCDVEKCSAKAYFDKVALRLGRELRTIRSSHNTTDLRGAWNIWTGPTT' A
#
# COMPACT_ATOMS: atom_id res chain seq x y z
N MET A 1 20.44 -6.14 -4.65
CA MET A 1 19.32 -5.39 -5.27
C MET A 1 19.38 -3.99 -4.71
N VAL A 2 19.57 -2.96 -5.54
CA VAL A 2 19.59 -1.57 -5.07
C VAL A 2 18.14 -1.13 -4.91
N ILE A 3 17.76 -0.68 -3.72
CA ILE A 3 16.41 -0.19 -3.43
C ILE A 3 16.35 1.28 -3.87
N SER A 4 15.36 1.65 -4.70
CA SER A 4 15.13 3.05 -5.07
C SER A 4 14.54 3.81 -3.88
N HIS A 5 15.08 5.00 -3.57
CA HIS A 5 14.55 5.86 -2.50
C HIS A 5 13.54 6.90 -3.01
N ASP A 6 13.30 6.94 -4.32
CA ASP A 6 12.27 7.75 -4.95
C ASP A 6 10.92 7.02 -4.98
N PRO A 7 9.80 7.72 -4.77
CA PRO A 7 8.49 7.13 -4.88
C PRO A 7 8.20 6.73 -6.35
N PRO A 8 7.32 5.74 -6.58
CA PRO A 8 6.90 5.39 -7.93
C PRO A 8 6.17 6.56 -8.63
N ASP A 9 6.41 6.72 -9.93
CA ASP A 9 5.73 7.73 -10.77
C ASP A 9 4.25 7.43 -11.03
N TYR A 10 3.77 6.27 -10.56
CA TYR A 10 2.40 5.81 -10.69
C TYR A 10 1.76 5.58 -9.30
N PRO A 11 0.43 5.72 -9.18
CA PRO A 11 -0.26 5.46 -7.93
C PRO A 11 -0.26 3.96 -7.60
N VAL A 12 0.32 3.60 -6.46
CA VAL A 12 0.23 2.24 -5.90
C VAL A 12 -1.15 2.05 -5.29
N MET A 13 -1.95 1.17 -5.90
CA MET A 13 -3.33 0.87 -5.49
C MET A 13 -3.49 -0.51 -4.84
N ASN A 14 -2.40 -1.27 -4.71
CA ASN A 14 -2.41 -2.60 -4.10
C ASN A 14 -1.82 -2.55 -2.68
N LEU A 15 -2.60 -2.98 -1.68
CA LEU A 15 -2.18 -2.95 -0.27
C LEU A 15 -0.98 -3.86 0.01
N GLU A 16 -0.89 -5.01 -0.64
CA GLU A 16 0.24 -5.92 -0.49
C GLU A 16 1.52 -5.29 -1.05
N VAL A 17 1.45 -4.68 -2.22
CA VAL A 17 2.58 -3.94 -2.82
C VAL A 17 3.01 -2.78 -1.91
N ALA A 18 2.05 -2.03 -1.37
CA ALA A 18 2.34 -0.93 -0.45
C ALA A 18 3.05 -1.42 0.83
N ARG A 19 2.61 -2.56 1.40
CA ARG A 19 3.25 -3.18 2.57
C ARG A 19 4.65 -3.71 2.27
N ARG A 20 4.87 -4.31 1.10
CA ARG A 20 6.20 -4.75 0.67
C ARG A 20 7.15 -3.56 0.51
N GLY A 21 6.68 -2.46 -0.09
CA GLY A 21 7.43 -1.21 -0.17
C GLY A 21 7.75 -0.63 1.20
N GLN A 22 6.77 -0.60 2.10
CA GLN A 22 6.97 -0.17 3.49
C GLN A 22 8.05 -1.01 4.21
N ALA A 23 7.99 -2.34 4.07
CA ALA A 23 8.97 -3.25 4.66
C ALA A 23 10.38 -3.03 4.07
N ALA A 24 10.48 -2.82 2.76
CA ALA A 24 11.75 -2.54 2.09
C ALA A 24 12.39 -1.23 2.58
N HIS A 25 11.59 -0.28 3.07
CA HIS A 25 12.03 1.01 3.59
C HIS A 25 11.93 1.15 5.11
N GLN A 26 11.78 0.04 5.85
CA GLN A 26 11.57 0.09 7.31
C GLN A 26 12.73 0.83 8.02
N ASP A 27 13.96 0.60 7.57
CA ASP A 27 15.20 1.12 8.16
C ASP A 27 15.65 2.46 7.55
N CYS A 28 14.88 3.01 6.61
CA CYS A 28 15.19 4.31 6.01
C CYS A 28 14.82 5.47 6.96
N ASP A 29 15.61 6.56 6.89
CA ASP A 29 15.25 7.84 7.48
C ASP A 29 14.09 8.46 6.69
N VAL A 30 12.99 8.78 7.38
CA VAL A 30 11.75 9.29 6.75
C VAL A 30 11.93 10.68 6.14
N GLU A 31 12.83 11.50 6.68
CA GLU A 31 13.08 12.85 6.17
C GLU A 31 13.95 12.84 4.90
N LYS A 32 14.66 11.73 4.65
CA LYS A 32 15.59 11.58 3.52
C LYS A 32 15.10 10.60 2.46
N CYS A 33 14.14 9.74 2.79
CA CYS A 33 13.61 8.74 1.89
C CYS A 33 12.15 9.04 1.55
N SER A 34 11.97 9.72 0.43
CA SER A 34 10.67 10.04 -0.15
C SER A 34 9.78 8.80 -0.35
N ALA A 35 10.39 7.66 -0.75
CA ALA A 35 9.70 6.39 -0.88
C ALA A 35 9.16 5.85 0.46
N LYS A 36 9.87 6.02 1.58
CA LYS A 36 9.38 5.61 2.91
C LYS A 36 8.11 6.38 3.26
N ALA A 37 8.17 7.71 3.18
CA ALA A 37 7.03 8.57 3.47
C ALA A 37 5.83 8.27 2.55
N TYR A 38 6.09 7.93 1.28
CA TYR A 38 5.08 7.50 0.32
C TYR A 38 4.42 6.18 0.75
N PHE A 39 5.20 5.12 0.96
CA PHE A 39 4.65 3.80 1.27
C PHE A 39 3.96 3.75 2.63
N ASP A 40 4.43 4.50 3.63
CA ASP A 40 3.75 4.64 4.92
C ASP A 40 2.33 5.21 4.76
N LYS A 41 2.19 6.29 3.98
CA LYS A 41 0.90 6.93 3.71
C LYS A 41 -0.02 6.02 2.91
N VAL A 42 0.50 5.38 1.86
CA VAL A 42 -0.29 4.51 0.97
C VAL A 42 -0.75 3.26 1.70
N ALA A 43 0.12 2.58 2.44
CA ALA A 43 -0.25 1.38 3.21
C ALA A 43 -1.31 1.68 4.27
N LEU A 44 -1.19 2.83 4.96
CA LEU A 44 -2.19 3.28 5.93
C LEU A 44 -3.55 3.55 5.28
N ARG A 45 -3.57 4.28 4.15
CA ARG A 45 -4.79 4.60 3.41
C ARG A 45 -5.49 3.33 2.92
N LEU A 46 -4.79 2.49 2.16
CA LEU A 46 -5.35 1.26 1.60
C LEU A 46 -5.81 0.28 2.70
N GLY A 47 -5.11 0.26 3.84
CA GLY A 47 -5.51 -0.52 5.01
C GLY A 47 -6.80 -0.02 5.65
N ARG A 48 -7.06 1.29 5.67
CA ARG A 48 -8.34 1.88 6.12
C ARG A 48 -9.47 1.53 5.14
N GLU A 49 -9.24 1.73 3.85
CA GLU A 49 -10.23 1.42 2.80
C GLU A 49 -10.66 -0.06 2.86
N LEU A 50 -9.72 -1.00 2.98
CA LEU A 50 -10.04 -2.43 3.13
C LEU A 50 -10.90 -2.71 4.37
N ARG A 51 -10.61 -2.06 5.52
CA ARG A 51 -11.43 -2.23 6.73
C ARG A 51 -12.84 -1.71 6.53
N THR A 52 -12.99 -0.54 5.92
CA THR A 52 -14.31 0.04 5.62
C THR A 52 -15.13 -0.90 4.74
N ILE A 53 -14.55 -1.41 3.64
CA ILE A 53 -15.22 -2.33 2.73
C ILE A 53 -15.63 -3.63 3.43
N ARG A 54 -14.74 -4.21 4.26
CA ARG A 54 -15.06 -5.41 5.04
C ARG A 54 -16.20 -5.17 6.03
N SER A 55 -16.23 -3.99 6.67
CA SER A 55 -17.26 -3.64 7.65
C SER A 55 -18.63 -3.33 7.04
N SER A 56 -18.66 -2.83 5.81
CA SER A 56 -19.92 -2.42 5.15
C SER A 56 -20.64 -3.58 4.46
N HIS A 57 -20.00 -4.74 4.27
CA HIS A 57 -20.47 -5.85 3.42
C HIS A 57 -20.88 -5.41 2.00
N ASN A 58 -20.53 -4.18 1.60
CA ASN A 58 -20.91 -3.59 0.33
C ASN A 58 -19.73 -3.73 -0.63
N THR A 59 -19.76 -4.79 -1.43
CA THR A 59 -18.77 -5.07 -2.46
C THR A 59 -18.92 -4.17 -3.70
N THR A 60 -19.94 -3.30 -3.75
CA THR A 60 -20.21 -2.44 -4.91
C THR A 60 -19.18 -1.30 -5.03
N ASP A 61 -18.63 -0.82 -3.90
CA ASP A 61 -17.53 0.15 -3.85
C ASP A 61 -16.16 -0.45 -4.25
N LEU A 62 -16.08 -1.78 -4.46
CA LEU A 62 -14.85 -2.43 -4.92
C LEU A 62 -14.46 -2.04 -6.35
N ARG A 63 -15.37 -1.44 -7.13
CA ARG A 63 -15.06 -0.90 -8.46
C ARG A 63 -14.10 0.30 -8.42
N GLY A 64 -13.89 0.94 -7.27
CA GLY A 64 -12.80 1.90 -7.03
C GLY A 64 -11.59 1.30 -6.30
N ALA A 65 -11.75 0.11 -5.70
CA ALA A 65 -10.75 -0.61 -4.94
C ALA A 65 -9.96 -1.62 -5.80
N TRP A 66 -9.69 -1.27 -7.05
CA TRP A 66 -8.94 -2.12 -7.98
C TRP A 66 -7.58 -2.45 -7.36
N ASN A 67 -7.44 -3.71 -6.93
CA ASN A 67 -6.24 -4.37 -6.40
C ASN A 67 -6.09 -4.57 -4.88
N ILE A 68 -7.17 -4.72 -4.11
CA ILE A 68 -7.07 -5.35 -2.77
C ILE A 68 -7.19 -6.89 -2.85
N TRP A 69 -6.48 -7.50 -3.80
CA TRP A 69 -6.35 -8.95 -3.87
C TRP A 69 -5.24 -9.38 -2.90
N THR A 70 -5.61 -10.01 -1.79
CA THR A 70 -4.69 -10.87 -1.05
C THR A 70 -4.70 -12.22 -1.75
N GLY A 71 -3.56 -12.66 -2.30
CA GLY A 71 -3.45 -14.00 -2.90
C GLY A 71 -3.82 -15.11 -1.90
N PRO A 72 -4.22 -16.30 -2.39
CA PRO A 72 -4.58 -17.42 -1.51
C PRO A 72 -3.39 -17.82 -0.65
N THR A 73 -3.59 -17.82 0.67
CA THR A 73 -2.72 -18.49 1.63
C THR A 73 -2.82 -20.00 1.38
N THR A 74 -1.79 -20.56 0.74
CA THR A 74 -1.46 -22.00 0.81
C THR A 74 -0.90 -22.35 2.18
#